data_AF-A0A926T4R2-F1
#
_entry.id   AF-A0A926T4R2-F1
#
_cell.length_a   1.000
_cell.length_b   1.000
_cell.length_c   1.000
_cell.angle_alpha   90.00
_cell.angle_beta   90.00
_cell.angle_gamma   90.00
#
_symmetry.space_group_name_H-M   'P 1'
#
loop_
_entity.id
_entity.type
_entity.pdbx_description
1 polymer ?
#
loop_
_entity_poly.entity_id
_entity_poly.type
_entity_poly.pdbx_seq_one_letter_code
_entity_poly.pdbx_strand_id
1 'polypeptide(L)'
;MNQWMMDRLNQSGLIILELAVGFTVFWLGQFAYQKLFRRIQLNLELFVKDNPAVAIALVGYYLGIVLALGGALDKNLVAWQDKLLNLASYGATVILLMLAGAWAADRLILRRFDCVREIIQERNVGAAAVEAGSHIANGLILNAALAGDSGSWLVGFVCWLMGLAVLVLVSVVYPIVTKYDVFGEIEKRNNPAAGVALAGLLIATGNIVRVAFSPEFEGWVVSFSQYGLILVFCLLSLIAIRWLADLILVPGVKISDEIVNQEVPNLGAGLIEAFAYIAASFLIAWAF
;
A
#
# COMPACT_ATOMS: atom_id res chain seq x y z
N MET A 1 41.06 21.10 -10.11
CA MET A 1 39.62 20.91 -9.84
C MET A 1 39.21 21.92 -8.78
N ASN A 2 38.30 22.85 -9.06
CA ASN A 2 37.82 23.84 -8.08
C ASN A 2 36.88 23.17 -7.06
N GLN A 3 36.81 23.74 -5.85
CA GLN A 3 36.14 23.16 -4.67
C GLN A 3 34.68 22.76 -4.96
N TRP A 4 33.97 23.58 -5.73
CA TRP A 4 32.62 23.29 -6.23
C TRP A 4 32.51 21.95 -7.00
N MET A 5 33.49 21.61 -7.85
CA MET A 5 33.48 20.34 -8.58
C MET A 5 33.76 19.15 -7.66
N MET A 6 34.64 19.31 -6.67
CA MET A 6 34.94 18.25 -5.69
C MET A 6 33.74 17.96 -4.77
N ASP A 7 33.03 19.00 -4.34
CA ASP A 7 31.82 18.86 -3.53
C ASP A 7 30.70 18.14 -4.31
N ARG A 8 30.52 18.47 -5.58
CA ARG A 8 29.55 17.79 -6.47
C ARG A 8 29.94 16.34 -6.73
N LEU A 9 31.22 16.04 -6.93
CA LEU A 9 31.71 14.66 -7.08
C LEU A 9 31.47 13.84 -5.80
N ASN A 10 31.78 14.39 -4.63
CA ASN A 10 31.55 13.73 -3.35
C ASN A 10 30.06 13.49 -3.10
N GLN A 11 29.20 14.47 -3.38
CA GLN A 11 27.74 14.30 -3.30
C GLN A 11 27.24 13.23 -4.28
N SER A 12 27.75 13.20 -5.51
CA SER A 12 27.36 12.17 -6.49
C SER A 12 27.76 10.77 -6.06
N GLY A 13 28.95 10.59 -5.47
CA GLY A 13 29.40 9.32 -4.92
C GLY A 13 28.52 8.83 -3.76
N LEU A 14 28.11 9.74 -2.88
CA LEU A 14 27.20 9.43 -1.78
C LEU A 14 25.81 8.98 -2.28
N ILE A 15 25.25 9.69 -3.27
CA ILE A 15 23.95 9.34 -3.87
C ILE A 15 24.01 7.94 -4.50
N ILE A 16 25.08 7.63 -5.24
CA ILE A 16 25.25 6.29 -5.85
C ILE A 16 25.28 5.21 -4.76
N LEU A 17 25.95 5.46 -3.64
CA LEU A 17 26.05 4.54 -2.53
C LEU A 17 24.70 4.34 -1.81
N GLU A 18 23.96 5.43 -1.56
CA GLU A 18 22.60 5.38 -1.00
C GLU A 18 21.65 4.59 -1.91
N LEU A 19 21.70 4.82 -3.23
CA LEU A 19 20.94 4.07 -4.21
C LEU A 19 21.32 2.58 -4.22
N ALA A 20 22.61 2.25 -4.13
CA ALA A 20 23.08 0.87 -4.09
C ALA A 20 22.58 0.14 -2.83
N VAL A 21 22.62 0.78 -1.67
CA VAL A 21 22.09 0.22 -0.42
C VAL A 21 20.56 0.09 -0.50
N GLY A 22 19.87 1.12 -0.97
CA GLY A 22 18.41 1.10 -1.16
C GLY A 22 17.97 -0.02 -2.10
N PHE A 23 18.67 -0.21 -3.22
CA PHE A 23 18.42 -1.31 -4.15
C PHE A 23 18.72 -2.68 -3.52
N THR A 24 19.78 -2.78 -2.71
CA THR A 24 20.09 -4.01 -1.97
C THR A 24 18.98 -4.38 -1.00
N VAL A 25 18.47 -3.41 -0.23
CA VAL A 25 17.34 -3.60 0.69
C VAL A 25 16.08 -4.00 -0.09
N PHE A 26 15.77 -3.32 -1.19
CA PHE A 26 14.66 -3.68 -2.08
C PHE A 26 14.78 -5.13 -2.57
N TRP A 27 15.95 -5.52 -3.07
CA TRP A 27 16.21 -6.87 -3.56
C TRP A 27 16.08 -7.93 -2.45
N LEU A 28 16.57 -7.63 -1.24
CA LEU A 28 16.41 -8.50 -0.08
C LEU A 28 14.94 -8.64 0.33
N GLY A 29 14.16 -7.55 0.30
CA GLY A 29 12.73 -7.56 0.58
C GLY A 29 11.96 -8.41 -0.43
N GLN A 30 12.24 -8.24 -1.73
CA GLN A 30 11.71 -9.09 -2.79
C GLN A 30 12.03 -10.57 -2.52
N PHE A 31 13.30 -10.88 -2.22
CA PHE A 31 13.73 -12.26 -1.97
C PHE A 31 13.02 -12.87 -0.76
N ALA A 32 12.92 -12.11 0.34
CA ALA A 32 12.26 -12.53 1.56
C ALA A 32 10.78 -12.83 1.33
N TYR A 33 10.07 -12.00 0.57
CA TYR A 33 8.67 -12.23 0.21
C TYR A 33 8.47 -13.51 -0.58
N GLN A 34 9.27 -13.71 -1.63
CA GLN A 34 9.16 -14.87 -2.49
C GLN A 34 9.47 -16.18 -1.76
N LYS A 35 10.52 -16.19 -0.92
CA LYS A 35 11.01 -17.40 -0.27
C LYS A 35 10.32 -17.71 1.05
N LEU A 36 10.09 -16.70 1.89
CA LEU A 36 9.57 -16.90 3.24
C LEU A 36 8.05 -16.90 3.27
N PHE A 37 7.43 -15.96 2.54
CA PHE A 37 5.99 -15.75 2.60
C PHE A 37 5.24 -16.56 1.54
N ARG A 38 5.42 -16.24 0.25
CA ARG A 38 4.63 -16.87 -0.83
C ARG A 38 5.12 -18.26 -1.24
N ARG A 39 6.41 -18.57 -1.09
CA ARG A 39 7.04 -19.87 -1.45
C ARG A 39 6.75 -20.30 -2.90
N ILE A 40 6.80 -19.36 -3.85
CA ILE A 40 6.43 -19.57 -5.25
C ILE A 40 7.67 -19.78 -6.13
N GLN A 41 7.55 -20.63 -7.16
CA GLN A 41 8.50 -20.72 -8.26
C GLN A 41 8.22 -19.62 -9.30
N LEU A 42 8.77 -18.43 -9.04
CA LEU A 42 8.45 -17.22 -9.79
C LEU A 42 8.65 -17.34 -11.32
N ASN A 43 9.77 -17.91 -11.76
CA ASN A 43 10.05 -18.04 -13.20
C ASN A 43 9.04 -18.96 -13.90
N LEU A 44 8.60 -20.02 -13.22
CA LEU A 44 7.59 -20.94 -13.76
C LEU A 44 6.24 -20.23 -13.89
N GLU A 45 5.79 -19.53 -12.84
CA GLU A 45 4.50 -18.85 -12.86
C GLU A 45 4.46 -17.67 -13.84
N LEU A 46 5.53 -16.86 -13.91
CA LEU A 46 5.56 -15.65 -14.72
C LEU A 46 5.89 -15.89 -16.20
N PHE A 47 6.86 -16.74 -16.51
CA PHE A 47 7.42 -16.83 -17.86
C PHE A 47 7.14 -18.14 -18.58
N VAL A 48 6.60 -19.15 -17.88
CA VAL A 48 6.21 -20.43 -18.49
C VAL A 48 4.70 -20.60 -18.48
N LYS A 49 4.05 -20.25 -17.36
CA LYS A 49 2.59 -20.31 -17.23
C LYS A 49 1.88 -19.03 -17.64
N ASP A 50 2.63 -17.94 -17.82
CA ASP A 50 2.13 -16.59 -18.14
C ASP A 50 0.98 -16.17 -17.21
N ASN A 51 1.18 -16.30 -15.89
CA ASN A 51 0.16 -15.99 -14.89
C ASN A 51 0.19 -14.49 -14.51
N PRO A 52 -0.75 -13.66 -15.01
CA PRO A 52 -0.76 -12.23 -14.71
C PRO A 52 -1.12 -11.92 -13.26
N ALA A 53 -1.89 -12.79 -12.58
CA ALA A 53 -2.27 -12.59 -11.19
C ALA A 53 -1.03 -12.61 -10.28
N VAL A 54 -0.11 -13.55 -10.50
CA VAL A 54 1.17 -13.60 -9.78
C VAL A 54 1.98 -12.32 -10.03
N ALA A 55 2.01 -11.82 -11.27
CA ALA A 55 2.72 -10.58 -11.59
C ALA A 55 2.14 -9.37 -10.84
N ILE A 56 0.82 -9.22 -10.83
CA ILE A 56 0.12 -8.10 -10.15
C ILE A 56 0.42 -8.09 -8.66
N ALA A 57 0.26 -9.23 -7.99
CA ALA A 57 0.52 -9.35 -6.56
C ALA A 57 1.98 -9.02 -6.20
N LEU A 58 2.94 -9.53 -6.99
CA LEU A 58 4.37 -9.28 -6.79
C LEU A 58 4.73 -7.81 -7.01
N VAL A 59 4.26 -7.20 -8.10
CA VAL A 59 4.54 -5.79 -8.40
C VAL A 59 3.93 -4.88 -7.34
N GLY A 60 2.75 -5.20 -6.82
CA GLY A 60 2.16 -4.50 -5.69
C GLY A 60 3.03 -4.55 -4.43
N TYR A 61 3.58 -5.73 -4.11
CA TYR A 61 4.52 -5.86 -2.99
C TYR A 61 5.81 -5.07 -3.22
N TYR A 62 6.37 -5.12 -4.43
CA TYR A 62 7.58 -4.36 -4.79
C TYR A 62 7.36 -2.86 -4.66
N LEU A 63 6.23 -2.36 -5.15
CA LEU A 63 5.86 -0.96 -5.00
C LEU A 63 5.67 -0.59 -3.52
N GLY A 64 5.05 -1.47 -2.73
CA GLY A 64 4.93 -1.29 -1.28
C GLY A 64 6.29 -1.12 -0.57
N ILE A 65 7.30 -1.94 -0.92
CA ILE A 65 8.67 -1.78 -0.38
C ILE A 65 9.24 -0.41 -0.76
N VAL A 66 9.15 -0.02 -2.03
CA VAL A 66 9.68 1.26 -2.52
C VAL A 66 9.05 2.43 -1.78
N LEU A 67 7.72 2.41 -1.60
CA LEU A 67 6.99 3.45 -0.87
C LEU A 67 7.41 3.49 0.60
N ALA A 68 7.53 2.34 1.27
CA ALA A 68 7.98 2.27 2.67
C ALA A 68 9.39 2.84 2.86
N LEU A 69 10.32 2.50 1.95
CA LEU A 69 11.70 3.02 1.99
C LEU A 69 11.78 4.53 1.82
N GLY A 70 10.82 5.14 1.11
CA GLY A 70 10.74 6.60 0.95
C GLY A 70 10.74 7.36 2.27
N GLY A 71 10.14 6.81 3.34
CA GLY A 71 10.10 7.46 4.66
C GLY A 71 11.44 7.38 5.41
N ALA A 72 12.23 6.35 5.14
CA ALA A 72 13.55 6.16 5.76
C ALA A 72 14.66 7.01 5.10
N LEU A 73 14.45 7.47 3.87
CA LEU A 73 15.43 8.25 3.11
C LEU A 73 15.49 9.73 3.48
N ASP A 74 14.46 10.26 4.15
CA ASP A 74 14.32 11.71 4.44
C ASP A 74 15.08 12.20 5.69
N LYS A 75 16.01 11.38 6.23
CA LYS A 75 16.73 11.72 7.46
C LYS A 75 17.95 12.59 7.22
N ASN A 76 18.01 13.74 7.90
CA ASN A 76 19.08 14.73 7.78
C ASN A 76 20.31 14.34 8.63
N LEU A 77 21.10 13.40 8.14
CA LEU A 77 22.34 12.95 8.80
C LEU A 77 23.58 13.57 8.14
N VAL A 78 24.53 14.05 8.94
CA VAL A 78 25.73 14.76 8.44
C VAL A 78 26.83 13.78 8.00
N ALA A 79 27.05 12.70 8.74
CA ALA A 79 28.10 11.72 8.43
C ALA A 79 27.58 10.62 7.49
N TRP A 80 28.35 10.33 6.43
CA TRP A 80 27.97 9.33 5.44
C TRP A 80 27.85 7.91 6.02
N GLN A 81 28.66 7.56 7.03
CA GLN A 81 28.61 6.24 7.70
C GLN A 81 27.28 6.05 8.43
N ASP A 82 26.84 7.08 9.15
CA ASP A 82 25.58 7.07 9.88
C ASP A 82 24.38 6.99 8.93
N LYS A 83 24.47 7.64 7.76
CA LYS A 83 23.47 7.50 6.70
C LYS A 83 23.31 6.05 6.23
N LEU A 84 24.41 5.38 5.93
CA LEU A 84 24.36 3.99 5.44
C LEU A 84 23.87 3.02 6.51
N LEU A 85 24.35 3.17 7.74
CA LEU A 85 23.92 2.33 8.85
C LEU A 85 22.43 2.51 9.15
N ASN A 86 21.94 3.75 9.11
CA ASN A 86 20.52 4.02 9.26
C ASN A 86 19.70 3.45 8.09
N LEU A 87 20.14 3.64 6.84
CA LEU A 87 19.42 3.08 5.70
C LEU A 87 19.36 1.54 5.77
N ALA A 88 20.42 0.88 6.22
CA ALA A 88 20.44 -0.57 6.40
C ALA A 88 19.51 -1.03 7.54
N SER A 89 19.54 -0.36 8.70
CA SER A 89 18.72 -0.73 9.86
C SER A 89 17.23 -0.46 9.60
N TYR A 90 16.88 0.70 9.06
CA TYR A 90 15.51 1.02 8.64
C TYR A 90 15.05 0.11 7.50
N GLY A 91 15.93 -0.19 6.54
CA GLY A 91 15.64 -1.13 5.48
C GLY A 91 15.26 -2.52 5.99
N ALA A 92 15.99 -3.03 6.98
CA ALA A 92 15.64 -4.28 7.65
C ALA A 92 14.28 -4.21 8.34
N THR A 93 13.99 -3.12 9.05
CA THR A 93 12.67 -2.91 9.68
C THR A 93 11.54 -2.86 8.65
N VAL A 94 11.74 -2.17 7.53
CA VAL A 94 10.77 -2.13 6.41
C VAL A 94 10.49 -3.53 5.90
N ILE A 95 11.52 -4.36 5.66
CA ILE A 95 11.31 -5.75 5.20
C ILE A 95 10.49 -6.53 6.23
N LEU A 96 10.84 -6.45 7.52
CA LEU A 96 10.13 -7.17 8.59
C LEU A 96 8.66 -6.74 8.69
N LEU A 97 8.38 -5.44 8.70
CA LEU A 97 7.00 -4.93 8.81
C LEU A 97 6.21 -5.10 7.52
N MET A 98 6.85 -5.10 6.35
CA MET A 98 6.20 -5.46 5.09
C MET A 98 5.77 -6.94 5.10
N LEU A 99 6.61 -7.86 5.59
CA LEU A 99 6.25 -9.28 5.72
C LEU A 99 5.16 -9.51 6.77
N ALA A 100 5.26 -8.84 7.93
CA ALA A 100 4.25 -8.93 8.97
C ALA A 100 2.91 -8.35 8.51
N GLY A 101 2.94 -7.23 7.77
CA GLY A 101 1.76 -6.62 7.16
C GLY A 101 1.15 -7.49 6.07
N ALA A 102 1.96 -8.15 5.24
CA ALA A 102 1.49 -9.13 4.27
C ALA A 102 0.77 -10.30 4.95
N TRP A 103 1.35 -10.84 6.02
CA TRP A 103 0.71 -11.89 6.83
C TRP A 103 -0.59 -11.41 7.48
N ALA A 104 -0.61 -10.18 8.01
CA ALA A 104 -1.80 -9.58 8.59
C ALA A 104 -2.89 -9.35 7.52
N ALA A 105 -2.53 -8.90 6.32
CA ALA A 105 -3.47 -8.74 5.22
C ALA A 105 -4.12 -10.09 4.84
N ASP A 106 -3.32 -11.14 4.63
CA ASP A 106 -3.82 -12.50 4.37
C ASP A 106 -4.79 -12.98 5.45
N ARG A 107 -4.45 -12.75 6.73
CA ARG A 107 -5.20 -13.27 7.87
C ARG A 107 -6.34 -12.39 8.36
N LEU A 108 -6.38 -11.10 8.03
CA LEU A 108 -7.33 -10.15 8.58
C LEU A 108 -8.24 -9.56 7.50
N ILE A 109 -7.68 -9.18 6.35
CA ILE A 109 -8.40 -8.58 5.22
C ILE A 109 -8.90 -9.68 4.29
N LEU A 110 -8.00 -10.57 3.88
CA LEU A 110 -8.25 -11.62 2.89
C LEU A 110 -8.71 -12.94 3.53
N ARG A 111 -9.36 -12.89 4.70
CA ARG A 111 -9.76 -14.07 5.52
C ARG A 111 -10.57 -15.14 4.79
N ARG A 112 -11.31 -14.72 3.75
CA ARG A 112 -12.17 -15.60 2.96
C ARG A 112 -11.46 -16.20 1.75
N PHE A 113 -10.23 -15.78 1.47
CA PHE A 113 -9.45 -16.25 0.32
C PHE A 113 -8.30 -17.15 0.76
N ASP A 114 -8.15 -18.28 0.06
CA ASP A 114 -6.84 -18.90 -0.04
C ASP A 114 -6.06 -18.18 -1.14
N CYS A 115 -5.32 -17.13 -0.78
CA CYS A 115 -4.58 -16.29 -1.73
C CYS A 115 -3.65 -17.11 -2.63
N VAL A 116 -3.08 -18.20 -2.12
CA VAL A 116 -2.22 -19.10 -2.90
C VAL A 116 -3.04 -19.82 -3.96
N ARG A 117 -4.19 -20.41 -3.58
CA ARG A 117 -5.11 -21.05 -4.54
C ARG A 117 -5.59 -20.05 -5.59
N GLU A 118 -6.15 -18.92 -5.14
CA GLU A 118 -6.76 -17.90 -6.00
C GLU A 118 -5.75 -17.36 -7.03
N ILE A 119 -4.56 -16.96 -6.59
CA ILE A 119 -3.59 -16.27 -7.45
C ILE A 119 -2.80 -17.26 -8.32
N ILE A 120 -2.42 -18.42 -7.78
CA ILE A 120 -1.55 -19.36 -8.50
C ILE A 120 -2.38 -20.33 -9.36
N GLN A 121 -3.40 -20.94 -8.76
CA GLN A 121 -4.15 -22.01 -9.42
C GLN A 121 -5.28 -21.44 -10.28
N GLU A 122 -6.06 -20.51 -9.73
CA GLU A 122 -7.22 -19.92 -10.41
C GLU A 122 -6.86 -18.71 -11.28
N ARG A 123 -5.63 -18.18 -11.12
CA ARG A 123 -5.13 -16.99 -11.83
C ARG A 123 -6.07 -15.78 -11.64
N ASN A 124 -6.67 -15.68 -10.46
CA ASN A 124 -7.65 -14.67 -10.12
C ASN A 124 -6.99 -13.29 -10.02
N VAL A 125 -7.19 -12.48 -11.05
CA VAL A 125 -6.69 -11.10 -11.14
C VAL A 125 -7.32 -10.19 -10.07
N GLY A 126 -8.58 -10.44 -9.70
CA GLY A 126 -9.26 -9.69 -8.64
C GLY A 126 -8.59 -9.91 -7.29
N ALA A 127 -8.34 -11.16 -6.91
CA ALA A 127 -7.64 -11.49 -5.67
C ALA A 127 -6.21 -10.91 -5.65
N ALA A 128 -5.48 -11.04 -6.76
CA ALA A 128 -4.15 -10.46 -6.91
C ALA A 128 -4.15 -8.92 -6.78
N ALA A 129 -5.16 -8.24 -7.32
CA ALA A 129 -5.29 -6.80 -7.18
C ALA A 129 -5.49 -6.38 -5.71
N VAL A 130 -6.34 -7.08 -4.95
CA VAL A 130 -6.55 -6.76 -3.52
C VAL A 130 -5.28 -7.02 -2.70
N GLU A 131 -4.56 -8.09 -2.99
CA GLU A 131 -3.25 -8.36 -2.38
C GLU A 131 -2.25 -7.25 -2.70
N ALA A 132 -2.13 -6.87 -3.97
CA ALA A 132 -1.29 -5.76 -4.41
C ALA A 132 -1.65 -4.45 -3.69
N GLY A 133 -2.95 -4.11 -3.65
CA GLY A 133 -3.45 -2.92 -2.98
C GLY A 133 -3.16 -2.92 -1.48
N SER A 134 -3.27 -4.08 -0.82
CA SER A 134 -2.93 -4.26 0.59
C SER A 134 -1.45 -3.98 0.86
N HIS A 135 -0.54 -4.48 0.01
CA HIS A 135 0.89 -4.25 0.17
C HIS A 135 1.30 -2.81 -0.13
N ILE A 136 0.72 -2.19 -1.17
CA ILE A 136 0.93 -0.78 -1.48
C ILE A 136 0.46 0.09 -0.31
N ALA A 137 -0.71 -0.19 0.24
CA ALA A 137 -1.25 0.52 1.40
C ALA A 137 -0.37 0.38 2.64
N ASN A 138 0.10 -0.85 2.92
CA ASN A 138 1.06 -1.09 4.01
C ASN A 138 2.36 -0.32 3.81
N GLY A 139 2.85 -0.25 2.57
CA GLY A 139 4.02 0.56 2.20
C GLY A 139 3.84 2.04 2.47
N LEU A 140 2.67 2.60 2.11
CA LEU A 140 2.31 3.99 2.41
C LEU A 140 2.20 4.26 3.91
N ILE A 141 1.64 3.33 4.69
CA ILE A 141 1.55 3.46 6.15
C ILE A 141 2.96 3.48 6.76
N LEU A 142 3.81 2.55 6.34
CA LEU A 142 5.20 2.46 6.81
C LEU A 142 6.02 3.70 6.44
N ASN A 143 5.75 4.30 5.27
CA ASN A 143 6.37 5.54 4.86
C ASN A 143 6.21 6.64 5.92
N ALA A 144 4.98 6.88 6.40
CA ALA A 144 4.76 7.88 7.45
C ALA A 144 5.20 7.40 8.83
N ALA A 145 4.93 6.14 9.17
CA ALA A 145 5.22 5.60 10.49
C ALA A 145 6.73 5.57 10.82
N LEU A 146 7.59 5.52 9.79
CA LEU A 146 9.05 5.52 9.93
C LEU A 146 9.71 6.85 9.53
N ALA A 147 8.92 7.83 9.08
CA ALA A 147 9.41 9.17 8.76
C ALA A 147 9.63 10.03 10.01
N GLY A 148 10.36 11.13 9.83
CA GLY A 148 10.64 12.11 10.90
C GLY A 148 11.74 11.67 11.86
N ASP A 149 12.15 12.61 12.73
CA ASP A 149 13.29 12.43 13.65
C ASP A 149 12.90 12.47 15.14
N SER A 150 11.68 12.89 15.47
CA SER A 150 11.22 13.06 16.86
C SER A 150 10.51 11.84 17.47
N GLY A 151 10.08 10.88 16.64
CA GLY A 151 9.41 9.65 17.09
C GLY A 151 10.38 8.51 17.45
N SER A 152 10.10 7.78 18.54
CA SER A 152 10.80 6.52 18.82
C SER A 152 10.30 5.36 17.94
N TRP A 153 11.08 4.28 17.83
CA TRP A 153 10.64 3.05 17.16
C TRP A 153 9.30 2.50 17.66
N LEU A 154 8.98 2.71 18.95
CA LEU A 154 7.70 2.31 19.53
C LEU A 154 6.53 3.12 18.95
N VAL A 155 6.72 4.42 18.74
CA VAL A 155 5.69 5.28 18.13
C VAL A 155 5.41 4.81 16.71
N GLY A 156 6.46 4.60 15.91
CA GLY A 156 6.31 4.08 14.54
C GLY A 156 5.61 2.73 14.49
N PHE A 157 5.93 1.82 15.41
CA PHE A 157 5.25 0.53 15.52
C PHE A 157 3.76 0.65 15.87
N VAL A 158 3.41 1.55 16.81
CA VAL A 158 2.01 1.79 17.17
C VAL A 158 1.23 2.44 16.01
N CYS A 159 1.82 3.43 15.33
CA CYS A 159 1.24 4.03 14.13
C CYS A 159 1.01 2.98 13.04
N TRP A 160 1.98 2.10 12.79
CA TRP A 160 1.84 1.01 11.84
C TRP A 160 0.69 0.06 12.20
N LEU A 161 0.60 -0.37 13.47
CA LEU A 161 -0.52 -1.20 13.94
C LEU A 161 -1.88 -0.52 13.77
N MET A 162 -1.97 0.79 14.07
CA MET A 162 -3.19 1.56 13.84
C MET A 162 -3.55 1.64 12.37
N GLY A 163 -2.58 1.87 11.48
CA GLY A 163 -2.80 1.86 10.04
C GLY A 163 -3.33 0.52 9.54
N LEU A 164 -2.75 -0.60 9.99
CA LEU A 164 -3.27 -1.93 9.69
C LEU A 164 -4.71 -2.13 10.20
N ALA A 165 -5.01 -1.67 11.42
CA ALA A 165 -6.36 -1.75 11.97
C ALA A 165 -7.37 -0.94 11.12
N VAL A 166 -6.97 0.22 10.61
CA VAL A 166 -7.80 1.02 9.69
C VAL A 166 -8.01 0.30 8.36
N LEU A 167 -7.00 -0.34 7.78
CA LEU A 167 -7.18 -1.15 6.55
C LEU A 167 -8.18 -2.29 6.76
N VAL A 168 -8.07 -3.01 7.88
CA VAL A 168 -9.02 -4.07 8.24
C VAL A 168 -10.43 -3.49 8.41
N LEU A 169 -10.57 -2.37 9.13
CA LEU A 169 -11.85 -1.70 9.32
C LEU A 169 -12.50 -1.33 7.98
N VAL A 170 -11.77 -0.66 7.09
CA VAL A 170 -12.30 -0.24 5.78
C VAL A 170 -12.68 -1.45 4.92
N SER A 171 -11.90 -2.53 4.94
CA SER A 171 -12.23 -3.76 4.22
C SER A 171 -13.53 -4.43 4.69
N VAL A 172 -13.87 -4.29 5.98
CA VAL A 172 -15.12 -4.80 6.57
C VAL A 172 -16.29 -3.86 6.29
N VAL A 173 -16.07 -2.55 6.33
CA VAL A 173 -17.10 -1.53 6.06
C VAL A 173 -17.47 -1.48 4.57
N TYR A 174 -16.52 -1.74 3.68
CA TYR A 174 -16.71 -1.57 2.25
C TYR A 174 -17.90 -2.37 1.67
N PRO A 175 -18.04 -3.70 1.90
CA PRO A 175 -19.22 -4.45 1.43
C PRO A 175 -20.57 -3.92 1.96
N ILE A 176 -20.58 -3.31 3.16
CA ILE A 176 -21.78 -2.72 3.75
C ILE A 176 -22.18 -1.45 2.98
N VAL A 177 -21.19 -0.62 2.64
CA VAL A 177 -21.40 0.61 1.87
C VAL A 177 -21.78 0.30 0.42
N THR A 178 -21.14 -0.71 -0.19
CA THR A 178 -21.39 -1.11 -1.57
C THR A 178 -22.70 -1.86 -1.76
N LYS A 179 -23.21 -2.48 -0.69
CA LYS A 179 -24.43 -3.31 -0.68
C LYS A 179 -24.34 -4.55 -1.57
N TYR A 180 -23.14 -5.11 -1.76
CA TYR A 180 -22.94 -6.41 -2.41
C TYR A 180 -21.82 -7.21 -1.75
N ASP A 181 -21.79 -8.53 -1.96
CA ASP A 181 -20.76 -9.42 -1.41
C ASP A 181 -19.45 -9.31 -2.21
N VAL A 182 -18.65 -8.26 -1.92
CA VAL A 182 -17.37 -7.98 -2.59
C VAL A 182 -16.45 -9.20 -2.58
N PHE A 183 -16.34 -9.86 -1.43
CA PHE A 183 -15.48 -11.03 -1.28
C PHE A 183 -16.01 -12.24 -2.05
N GLY A 184 -17.33 -12.45 -2.06
CA GLY A 184 -17.98 -13.47 -2.88
C GLY A 184 -17.81 -13.24 -4.38
N GLU A 185 -17.88 -11.99 -4.85
CA GLU A 185 -17.64 -11.64 -6.25
C GLU A 185 -16.20 -11.97 -6.67
N ILE A 186 -15.22 -11.65 -5.83
CA ILE A 186 -13.81 -11.93 -6.12
C ILE A 186 -13.56 -13.44 -6.09
N GLU A 187 -13.97 -14.15 -5.03
CA GLU A 187 -13.65 -15.57 -4.85
C GLU A 187 -14.46 -16.47 -5.79
N LYS A 188 -15.79 -16.27 -5.86
CA LYS A 188 -16.68 -17.23 -6.53
C LYS A 188 -16.87 -16.94 -8.01
N ARG A 189 -16.84 -15.65 -8.40
CA ARG A 189 -17.00 -15.22 -9.80
C ARG A 189 -15.68 -14.83 -10.46
N ASN A 190 -14.55 -14.90 -9.75
CA ASN A 190 -13.26 -14.44 -10.25
C ASN A 190 -13.35 -13.00 -10.79
N ASN A 191 -14.16 -12.15 -10.15
CA ASN A 191 -14.53 -10.82 -10.64
C ASN A 191 -13.35 -9.83 -10.48
N PRO A 192 -12.67 -9.43 -11.57
CA PRO A 192 -11.53 -8.53 -11.47
C PRO A 192 -11.97 -7.09 -11.15
N ALA A 193 -13.17 -6.68 -11.53
CA ALA A 193 -13.69 -5.33 -11.29
C ALA A 193 -13.88 -5.07 -9.79
N ALA A 194 -14.48 -6.02 -9.07
CA ALA A 194 -14.64 -5.95 -7.61
C ALA A 194 -13.29 -5.93 -6.89
N GLY A 195 -12.33 -6.75 -7.34
CA GLY A 195 -10.99 -6.81 -6.77
C GLY A 195 -10.21 -5.51 -6.96
N VAL A 196 -10.23 -4.94 -8.16
CA VAL A 196 -9.55 -3.67 -8.47
C VAL A 196 -10.19 -2.50 -7.71
N ALA A 197 -11.52 -2.45 -7.59
CA ALA A 197 -12.21 -1.42 -6.82
C ALA A 197 -11.82 -1.45 -5.33
N LEU A 198 -11.81 -2.64 -4.72
CA LEU A 198 -11.35 -2.81 -3.34
C LEU A 198 -9.85 -2.47 -3.18
N ALA A 199 -9.01 -2.86 -4.15
CA ALA A 199 -7.59 -2.49 -4.13
C ALA A 199 -7.39 -0.98 -4.11
N GLY A 200 -8.13 -0.24 -4.95
CA GLY A 200 -8.07 1.22 -4.98
C GLY A 200 -8.49 1.87 -3.66
N LEU A 201 -9.53 1.34 -3.01
CA LEU A 201 -9.93 1.77 -1.67
C LEU A 201 -8.84 1.53 -0.62
N LEU A 202 -8.18 0.37 -0.64
CA LEU A 202 -7.09 0.05 0.29
C LEU A 202 -5.91 0.99 0.09
N ILE A 203 -5.51 1.23 -1.16
CA ILE A 203 -4.42 2.18 -1.51
C ILE A 203 -4.77 3.59 -1.03
N ALA A 204 -5.99 4.06 -1.30
CA ALA A 204 -6.49 5.35 -0.85
C ALA A 204 -6.46 5.48 0.68
N THR A 205 -6.86 4.41 1.38
CA THR A 205 -6.82 4.35 2.84
C THR A 205 -5.39 4.40 3.37
N GLY A 206 -4.46 3.67 2.75
CA GLY A 206 -3.04 3.74 3.09
C GLY A 206 -2.47 5.15 2.92
N ASN A 207 -2.86 5.87 1.85
CA ASN A 207 -2.44 7.26 1.63
C ASN A 207 -3.06 8.23 2.65
N ILE A 208 -4.33 8.04 3.03
CA ILE A 208 -4.96 8.84 4.10
C ILE A 208 -4.26 8.62 5.44
N VAL A 209 -3.96 7.37 5.79
CA VAL A 209 -3.22 7.06 7.02
C VAL A 209 -1.84 7.70 6.99
N ARG A 210 -1.13 7.60 5.85
CA ARG A 210 0.16 8.24 5.64
C ARG A 210 0.11 9.74 5.91
N VAL A 211 -0.95 10.42 5.50
CA VAL A 211 -1.08 11.88 5.64
C VAL A 211 -1.58 12.27 7.04
N ALA A 212 -2.44 11.46 7.64
CA ALA A 212 -2.93 11.70 8.98
C ALA A 212 -1.83 11.60 10.04
N PHE A 213 -0.83 10.74 9.82
CA PHE A 213 0.33 10.62 10.71
C PHE A 213 1.37 11.70 10.38
N SER A 214 1.42 12.74 11.20
CA SER A 214 2.51 13.72 11.18
C SER A 214 3.86 13.01 11.44
N PRO A 215 4.89 13.25 10.61
CA PRO A 215 6.24 12.75 10.87
C PRO A 215 6.83 13.27 12.18
N GLU A 216 6.43 14.47 12.60
CA GLU A 216 6.90 15.06 13.85
C GLU A 216 5.97 14.68 15.00
N PHE A 217 6.51 13.88 15.92
CA PHE A 217 5.83 13.40 17.12
C PHE A 217 6.05 14.36 18.29
N GLU A 218 4.98 15.00 18.74
CA GLU A 218 5.03 15.93 19.89
C GLU A 218 4.77 15.20 21.21
N GLY A 219 3.89 14.20 21.21
CA GLY A 219 3.54 13.42 22.39
C GLY A 219 2.28 12.59 22.21
N TRP A 220 2.12 11.56 23.04
CA TRP A 220 1.06 10.55 22.88
C TRP A 220 -0.34 11.16 22.82
N VAL A 221 -0.68 12.08 23.71
CA VAL A 221 -2.03 12.65 23.74
C VAL A 221 -2.26 13.60 22.56
N VAL A 222 -1.31 14.50 22.31
CA VAL A 222 -1.46 15.53 21.26
C VAL A 222 -1.50 14.89 19.87
N SER A 223 -0.47 14.11 19.53
CA SER A 223 -0.33 13.51 18.21
C SER A 223 -1.47 12.53 17.90
N PHE A 224 -1.79 11.59 18.81
CA PHE A 224 -2.86 10.62 18.50
C PHE A 224 -4.26 11.21 18.51
N SER A 225 -4.50 12.30 19.25
CA SER A 225 -5.77 13.03 19.13
C SER A 225 -5.92 13.68 17.76
N GLN A 226 -4.86 14.32 17.26
CA GLN A 226 -4.83 14.91 15.92
C GLN A 226 -4.98 13.84 14.83
N TYR A 227 -4.18 12.76 14.91
CA TYR A 227 -4.23 11.66 13.95
C TYR A 227 -5.63 11.06 13.89
N GLY A 228 -6.25 10.81 15.05
CA GLY A 228 -7.61 10.26 15.13
C GLY A 228 -8.64 11.17 14.48
N LEU A 229 -8.58 12.48 14.73
CA LEU A 229 -9.53 13.46 14.19
C LEU A 229 -9.41 13.56 12.65
N ILE A 230 -8.17 13.63 12.14
CA ILE A 230 -7.90 13.66 10.69
C ILE A 230 -8.34 12.34 10.04
N LEU A 231 -8.01 11.20 10.63
CA LEU A 231 -8.42 9.88 10.11
C LEU A 231 -9.94 9.77 10.01
N VAL A 232 -10.68 10.14 11.06
CA VAL A 232 -12.15 10.07 11.04
C VAL A 232 -12.71 10.95 9.93
N PHE A 233 -12.23 12.19 9.80
CA PHE A 233 -12.67 13.09 8.74
C PHE A 233 -12.42 12.49 7.35
N CYS A 234 -11.18 12.06 7.07
CA CYS A 234 -10.79 11.53 5.78
C CYS A 234 -11.53 10.22 5.41
N LEU A 235 -11.74 9.32 6.39
CA LEU A 235 -12.51 8.09 6.17
C LEU A 235 -13.98 8.36 5.86
N LEU A 236 -14.60 9.34 6.52
CA LEU A 236 -15.95 9.78 6.20
C LEU A 236 -16.01 10.40 4.78
N SER A 237 -14.98 11.14 4.39
CA SER A 237 -14.87 11.66 3.02
C SER A 237 -14.80 10.54 1.98
N LEU A 238 -14.09 9.43 2.23
CA LEU A 238 -14.06 8.27 1.31
C LEU A 238 -15.45 7.69 1.05
N ILE A 239 -16.33 7.66 2.06
CA ILE A 239 -17.71 7.20 1.89
C ILE A 239 -18.46 8.16 0.95
N ALA A 240 -18.27 9.47 1.09
CA ALA A 240 -18.87 10.47 0.22
C ALA A 240 -18.34 10.39 -1.23
N ILE A 241 -17.04 10.10 -1.40
CA ILE A 241 -16.39 9.98 -2.72
C ILE A 241 -17.05 8.91 -3.59
N ARG A 242 -17.50 7.79 -3.00
CA ARG A 242 -18.26 6.77 -3.74
C ARG A 242 -19.47 7.36 -4.45
N TRP A 243 -20.25 8.18 -3.74
CA TRP A 243 -21.45 8.80 -4.29
C TRP A 243 -21.11 9.87 -5.32
N LEU A 244 -20.03 10.62 -5.07
CA LEU A 244 -19.52 11.61 -6.04
C LEU A 244 -18.97 10.96 -7.31
N ALA A 245 -18.42 9.74 -7.24
CA ALA A 245 -17.92 9.03 -8.41
C ALA A 245 -19.06 8.71 -9.40
N ASP A 246 -20.18 8.16 -8.89
CA ASP A 246 -21.39 7.93 -9.70
C ASP A 246 -21.97 9.24 -10.28
N LEU A 247 -21.88 10.33 -9.51
CA LEU A 247 -22.44 11.63 -9.93
C LEU A 247 -21.59 12.36 -10.98
N ILE A 248 -20.26 12.35 -10.80
CA ILE A 248 -19.32 13.20 -11.55
C ILE A 248 -18.58 12.42 -12.63
N LEU A 249 -18.05 11.23 -12.29
CA LEU A 249 -17.17 10.49 -13.19
C LEU A 249 -17.96 9.63 -14.18
N VAL A 250 -19.09 9.05 -13.74
CA VAL A 250 -19.91 8.17 -14.58
C VAL A 250 -21.39 8.57 -14.53
N PRO A 251 -21.74 9.79 -14.99
CA PRO A 251 -23.09 10.30 -14.86
C PRO A 251 -24.10 9.41 -15.59
N GLY A 252 -25.15 9.01 -14.89
CA GLY A 252 -26.26 8.21 -15.44
C GLY A 252 -26.12 6.70 -15.28
N VAL A 253 -25.01 6.21 -14.71
CA VAL A 253 -24.78 4.79 -14.43
C VAL A 253 -24.36 4.61 -12.98
N LYS A 254 -24.80 3.52 -12.34
CA LYS A 254 -24.30 3.12 -11.02
C LYS A 254 -23.11 2.19 -11.18
N ILE A 255 -21.94 2.58 -10.67
CA ILE A 255 -20.72 1.76 -10.80
C ILE A 255 -20.91 0.37 -10.18
N SER A 256 -21.68 0.25 -9.10
CA SER A 256 -21.94 -1.04 -8.44
C SER A 256 -22.70 -2.03 -9.35
N ASP A 257 -23.60 -1.52 -10.18
CA ASP A 257 -24.36 -2.36 -11.12
C ASP A 257 -23.46 -2.86 -12.25
N GLU A 258 -22.55 -2.01 -12.74
CA GLU A 258 -21.54 -2.39 -13.75
C GLU A 258 -20.53 -3.42 -13.24
N ILE A 259 -20.19 -3.38 -11.95
CA ILE A 259 -19.24 -4.31 -11.34
C ILE A 259 -19.87 -5.69 -11.11
N VAL A 260 -21.12 -5.77 -10.65
CA VAL A 260 -21.69 -7.02 -10.10
C VAL A 260 -22.83 -7.58 -10.94
N ASN A 261 -23.69 -6.71 -11.49
CA ASN A 261 -24.96 -7.12 -12.08
C ASN A 261 -24.87 -7.44 -13.59
N GLN A 262 -23.66 -7.44 -14.15
CA GLN A 262 -23.40 -7.85 -15.53
C GLN A 262 -22.98 -9.33 -15.63
N GLU A 263 -23.27 -9.94 -16.77
CA GLU A 263 -22.81 -11.30 -17.08
C GLU A 263 -21.28 -11.37 -17.09
N VAL A 264 -20.64 -10.40 -17.76
CA VAL A 264 -19.19 -10.17 -17.74
C VAL A 264 -18.93 -8.91 -16.91
N PRO A 265 -18.22 -9.01 -15.77
CA PRO A 265 -17.94 -7.85 -14.94
C PRO A 265 -17.18 -6.74 -15.69
N ASN A 266 -17.64 -5.50 -15.55
CA ASN A 266 -17.01 -4.36 -16.20
C ASN A 266 -15.76 -3.90 -15.44
N LEU A 267 -14.59 -4.40 -15.85
CA LEU A 267 -13.30 -3.99 -15.28
C LEU A 267 -13.06 -2.48 -15.36
N GLY A 268 -13.58 -1.81 -16.40
CA GLY A 268 -13.50 -0.35 -16.54
C GLY A 268 -14.21 0.38 -15.40
N ALA A 269 -15.38 -0.09 -15.00
CA ALA A 269 -16.12 0.47 -13.85
C ALA A 269 -15.33 0.29 -12.54
N GLY A 270 -14.73 -0.88 -12.33
CA GLY A 270 -13.85 -1.15 -11.19
C GLY A 270 -12.60 -0.24 -11.16
N LEU A 271 -11.99 0.01 -12.33
CA LEU A 271 -10.87 0.94 -12.47
C LEU A 271 -11.26 2.39 -12.17
N ILE A 272 -12.44 2.83 -12.61
CA ILE A 272 -12.95 4.18 -12.32
C ILE A 272 -13.22 4.32 -10.81
N GLU A 273 -13.80 3.32 -10.16
CA GLU A 273 -14.01 3.34 -8.70
C GLU A 273 -12.66 3.38 -7.95
N ALA A 274 -11.69 2.56 -8.37
CA ALA A 274 -10.35 2.57 -7.79
C ALA A 274 -9.66 3.94 -7.96
N PHE A 275 -9.72 4.51 -9.16
CA PHE A 275 -9.21 5.85 -9.45
C PHE A 275 -9.88 6.90 -8.57
N ALA A 276 -11.20 6.87 -8.42
CA ALA A 276 -11.95 7.83 -7.62
C ALA A 276 -11.44 7.85 -6.17
N TYR A 277 -11.28 6.69 -5.53
CA TYR A 277 -10.73 6.62 -4.17
C TYR A 277 -9.30 7.13 -4.11
N ILE A 278 -8.42 6.68 -5.02
CA ILE A 278 -7.01 7.06 -5.00
C ILE A 278 -6.87 8.57 -5.22
N ALA A 279 -7.46 9.11 -6.28
CA ALA A 279 -7.38 10.54 -6.61
C ALA A 279 -7.93 11.39 -5.48
N ALA A 280 -9.06 11.01 -4.90
CA ALA A 280 -9.65 11.78 -3.83
C ALA A 280 -8.85 11.68 -2.53
N SER A 281 -8.18 10.56 -2.24
CA SER A 281 -7.22 10.49 -1.12
C SER A 281 -6.09 11.51 -1.25
N PHE A 282 -5.59 11.74 -2.47
CA PHE A 282 -4.56 12.76 -2.73
C PHE A 282 -5.13 14.18 -2.62
N LEU A 283 -6.33 14.43 -3.17
CA LEU A 283 -6.97 15.75 -3.05
C LEU A 283 -7.26 16.12 -1.60
N ILE A 284 -7.77 15.17 -0.81
CA ILE A 284 -7.95 15.35 0.64
C ILE A 284 -6.60 15.60 1.30
N ALA A 285 -5.58 14.80 0.95
CA ALA A 285 -4.26 14.96 1.54
C ALA A 285 -3.63 16.33 1.29
N TRP A 286 -3.82 16.91 0.11
CA TRP A 286 -3.29 18.23 -0.25
C TRP A 286 -4.10 19.40 0.32
N ALA A 287 -5.27 19.12 0.90
CA ALA A 287 -6.08 20.13 1.56
C ALA A 287 -5.64 20.42 3.01
N PHE A 288 -4.74 19.59 3.56
CA PHE A 288 -4.12 19.74 4.87
C PHE A 288 -2.66 20.19 4.73
#